data_AF-A0A8T5RXV0-F1
#
_entry.id   AF-A0A8T5RXV0-F1
#
_cell.length_a   1.000
_cell.length_b   1.000
_cell.length_c   1.000
_cell.angle_alpha   90.00
_cell.angle_beta   90.00
_cell.angle_gamma   90.00
#
_symmetry.space_group_name_H-M   'P 1'
#
loop_
_entity.id
_entity.type
_entity.pdbx_description
1 polymer ?
#
loop_
_entity_poly.entity_id
_entity_poly.type
_entity_poly.pdbx_seq_one_letter_code
_entity_poly.pdbx_strand_id
1 'polypeptide(L)'
;MNDMLPLDPEIIKIEKDIVEFLQSFPLFALQKSINSTIIAYFITRKNLTQETIHQLTGFSRGIISQELKKLIEMGFIEKIKISSKGEITYSMQSATKAFLKNFLNSQKEIFDFYNEIDDLKTEMDAEKERIEKLYGYNDIYELVSLFTASLPLTVKVIEVLEKELVNMENLN
;
A
#
# COMPACT_ATOMS: atom_id res chain seq x y z
N MET A 1 -20.64 16.04 -14.81
CA MET A 1 -21.71 15.50 -13.95
C MET A 1 -21.13 15.25 -12.57
N ASN A 2 -21.96 15.22 -11.52
CA ASN A 2 -21.48 14.91 -10.17
C ASN A 2 -21.46 13.38 -10.06
N ASP A 3 -20.34 12.75 -10.40
CA ASP A 3 -20.20 11.29 -10.52
C ASP A 3 -20.06 10.60 -9.15
N MET A 4 -20.77 11.08 -8.13
CA MET A 4 -20.83 10.48 -6.80
C MET A 4 -22.11 9.66 -6.67
N LEU A 5 -21.95 8.37 -6.35
CA LEU A 5 -23.07 7.47 -6.11
C LEU A 5 -23.91 7.96 -4.92
N PRO A 6 -25.25 7.88 -5.01
CA PRO A 6 -26.11 8.21 -3.88
C PRO A 6 -25.84 7.30 -2.67
N LEU A 7 -26.17 7.79 -1.47
CA LEU A 7 -26.08 7.03 -0.22
C LEU A 7 -27.37 6.24 0.00
N ASP A 8 -27.64 5.31 -0.91
CA ASP A 8 -28.78 4.40 -0.82
C ASP A 8 -28.50 3.32 0.25
N PRO A 9 -29.41 3.11 1.24
CA PRO A 9 -29.21 2.12 2.30
C PRO A 9 -29.00 0.68 1.82
N GLU A 10 -29.66 0.27 0.73
CA GLU A 10 -29.51 -1.08 0.18
C GLU A 10 -28.13 -1.25 -0.47
N ILE A 11 -27.68 -0.24 -1.22
CA ILE A 11 -26.33 -0.22 -1.81
C ILE A 11 -25.27 -0.24 -0.71
N ILE A 12 -25.43 0.59 0.33
CA ILE A 12 -24.50 0.64 1.46
C ILE A 12 -24.38 -0.72 2.14
N LYS A 13 -25.47 -1.48 2.24
CA LYS A 13 -25.44 -2.83 2.82
C LYS A 13 -24.57 -3.78 1.98
N ILE A 14 -24.76 -3.79 0.66
CA ILE A 14 -23.94 -4.60 -0.27
C ILE A 14 -22.47 -4.15 -0.21
N GLU A 15 -22.21 -2.85 -0.16
CA GLU A 15 -20.85 -2.33 -0.04
C GLU A 15 -20.17 -2.75 1.26
N LYS A 16 -20.91 -2.80 2.38
CA LYS A 16 -20.37 -3.34 3.64
C LYS A 16 -19.95 -4.80 3.51
N ASP A 17 -20.75 -5.63 2.86
CA ASP A 17 -20.41 -7.03 2.62
C ASP A 17 -19.12 -7.15 1.77
N ILE A 18 -18.96 -6.29 0.75
CA ILE A 18 -17.75 -6.21 -0.07
C ILE A 18 -16.54 -5.74 0.76
N VAL A 19 -16.71 -4.71 1.60
CA VAL A 19 -15.66 -4.18 2.47
C VAL A 19 -15.19 -5.26 3.45
N GLU A 20 -16.12 -5.96 4.11
CA GLU A 20 -15.81 -7.06 5.03
C GLU A 20 -15.08 -8.20 4.33
N PHE A 21 -15.54 -8.56 3.13
CA PHE A 21 -14.88 -9.56 2.29
C PHE A 21 -13.44 -9.14 1.95
N LEU A 22 -13.23 -7.91 1.48
CA LEU A 22 -11.90 -7.38 1.15
C LEU A 22 -10.98 -7.37 2.38
N GLN A 23 -11.50 -7.00 3.55
CA GLN A 23 -10.76 -7.00 4.82
C GLN A 23 -10.37 -8.39 5.33
N SER A 24 -10.99 -9.45 4.80
CA SER A 24 -10.61 -10.83 5.15
C SER A 24 -9.31 -11.29 4.47
N PHE A 25 -8.89 -10.63 3.38
CA PHE A 25 -7.68 -11.02 2.66
C PHE A 25 -6.41 -10.61 3.39
N PRO A 26 -5.36 -11.44 3.47
CA PRO A 26 -4.09 -11.11 4.15
C PRO A 26 -3.49 -9.76 3.76
N LEU A 27 -3.60 -9.38 2.49
CA LEU A 27 -3.15 -8.10 1.95
C LEU A 27 -3.81 -6.89 2.64
N PHE A 28 -5.04 -7.05 3.10
CA PHE A 28 -5.81 -6.08 3.88
C PHE A 28 -5.88 -6.43 5.37
N ALA A 29 -5.69 -7.70 5.75
CA ALA A 29 -5.91 -8.23 7.10
C ALA A 29 -4.71 -7.98 8.03
N LEU A 30 -3.49 -7.82 7.49
CA LEU A 30 -2.33 -7.36 8.28
C LEU A 30 -2.53 -5.94 8.83
N GLN A 31 -3.53 -5.20 8.33
CA GLN A 31 -4.00 -3.94 8.90
C GLN A 31 -5.53 -3.87 8.80
N LYS A 32 -6.24 -4.43 9.80
CA LYS A 32 -7.63 -4.01 10.17
C LYS A 32 -7.65 -2.56 10.67
N SER A 33 -7.05 -1.67 9.90
CA SER A 33 -6.87 -0.28 10.25
C SER A 33 -7.85 0.55 9.44
N ILE A 34 -8.03 1.79 9.88
CA ILE A 34 -8.95 2.75 9.28
C ILE A 34 -8.67 2.91 7.78
N ASN A 35 -7.39 2.80 7.35
CA ASN A 35 -6.98 2.92 5.95
C ASN A 35 -7.65 1.88 5.02
N SER A 36 -7.73 0.61 5.41
CA SER A 36 -8.25 -0.48 4.56
C SER A 36 -9.75 -0.34 4.36
N THR A 37 -10.47 0.12 5.39
CA THR A 37 -11.89 0.48 5.28
C THR A 37 -12.08 1.62 4.26
N ILE A 38 -11.29 2.69 4.36
CA ILE A 38 -11.39 3.83 3.45
C ILE A 38 -11.04 3.44 2.01
N ILE A 39 -9.96 2.66 1.81
CA ILE A 39 -9.57 2.13 0.50
C ILE A 39 -10.70 1.29 -0.11
N ALA A 40 -11.33 0.41 0.67
CA ALA A 40 -12.41 -0.44 0.18
C ALA A 40 -13.60 0.39 -0.35
N TYR A 41 -13.98 1.47 0.34
CA TYR A 41 -15.01 2.39 -0.17
C TYR A 41 -14.57 3.17 -1.42
N PHE A 42 -13.28 3.49 -1.56
CA PHE A 42 -12.78 4.06 -2.82
C PHE A 42 -12.86 3.06 -3.99
N ILE A 43 -12.67 1.76 -3.74
CA ILE A 43 -12.84 0.72 -4.76
C ILE A 43 -14.30 0.67 -5.24
N THR A 44 -15.27 0.73 -4.33
CA THR A 44 -16.70 0.63 -4.72
C THR A 44 -17.26 1.93 -5.30
N ARG A 45 -16.81 3.10 -4.82
CA ARG A 45 -17.41 4.39 -5.17
C ARG A 45 -16.58 5.27 -6.08
N LYS A 46 -15.30 4.96 -6.31
CA LYS A 46 -14.29 5.74 -7.05
C LYS A 46 -14.00 7.13 -6.48
N ASN A 47 -15.03 7.95 -6.31
CA ASN A 47 -14.96 9.34 -5.86
C ASN A 47 -15.63 9.51 -4.49
N LEU A 48 -14.92 10.12 -3.54
CA LEU A 48 -15.44 10.36 -2.20
C LEU A 48 -15.02 11.74 -1.70
N THR A 49 -15.87 12.37 -0.89
CA THR A 49 -15.47 13.49 -0.04
C THR A 49 -15.23 13.00 1.38
N GLN A 50 -14.58 13.82 2.20
CA GLN A 50 -14.41 13.53 3.63
C GLN A 50 -15.76 13.36 4.35
N GLU A 51 -16.79 14.07 3.93
CA GLU A 51 -18.14 13.95 4.50
C GLU A 51 -18.80 12.62 4.09
N THR A 52 -18.68 12.21 2.83
CA THR A 52 -19.18 10.91 2.40
C THR A 52 -18.51 9.77 3.15
N ILE A 53 -17.18 9.83 3.36
CA ILE A 53 -16.45 8.83 4.14
C ILE A 53 -16.94 8.82 5.60
N HIS A 54 -17.17 9.99 6.19
CA HIS A 54 -17.71 10.10 7.55
C HIS A 54 -19.07 9.40 7.66
N GLN A 55 -19.95 9.61 6.69
CA GLN A 55 -21.29 9.01 6.67
C GLN A 55 -21.24 7.48 6.48
N LEU A 56 -20.30 6.98 5.67
CA LEU A 56 -20.14 5.55 5.41
C LEU A 56 -19.50 4.79 6.58
N THR A 57 -18.57 5.43 7.29
CA THR A 57 -17.70 4.76 8.28
C THR A 57 -17.99 5.13 9.73
N GLY A 58 -18.58 6.30 9.98
CA GLY A 58 -18.70 6.89 11.31
C GLY A 58 -17.39 7.44 11.88
N PHE A 59 -16.26 7.36 11.16
CA PHE A 59 -14.98 7.86 11.65
C PHE A 59 -14.99 9.38 11.81
N SER A 60 -14.22 9.90 12.77
CA SER A 60 -14.14 11.35 12.98
C SER A 60 -13.49 12.04 11.77
N ARG A 61 -13.89 13.28 11.51
CA ARG A 61 -13.30 14.08 10.42
C ARG A 61 -11.78 14.20 10.54
N GLY A 62 -11.25 14.34 11.76
CA GLY A 62 -9.80 14.42 12.00
C GLY A 62 -9.07 13.15 11.56
N ILE A 63 -9.60 11.97 11.94
CA ILE A 63 -9.06 10.67 11.53
C ILE A 63 -9.09 10.53 10.00
N ILE A 64 -10.24 10.83 9.39
CA ILE A 64 -10.38 10.72 7.93
C ILE A 64 -9.38 11.62 7.21
N SER A 65 -9.16 12.85 7.70
CA SER A 65 -8.20 13.78 7.09
C SER A 65 -6.78 13.24 7.13
N GLN A 66 -6.36 12.65 8.25
CA GLN A 66 -5.03 12.05 8.39
C GLN A 66 -4.85 10.86 7.44
N GLU A 67 -5.86 9.98 7.35
CA GLU A 67 -5.79 8.81 6.48
C GLU A 67 -5.84 9.19 5.00
N LEU A 68 -6.68 10.15 4.60
CA LEU A 68 -6.68 10.66 3.23
C LEU A 68 -5.31 11.24 2.84
N LYS A 69 -4.62 11.93 3.75
CA LYS A 69 -3.27 12.45 3.50
C LYS A 69 -2.29 11.30 3.22
N LYS A 70 -2.29 10.26 4.05
CA LYS A 70 -1.45 9.06 3.85
C LYS A 70 -1.75 8.37 2.54
N LEU A 71 -3.04 8.17 2.21
CA LEU A 71 -3.44 7.51 0.97
C LEU A 71 -3.02 8.29 -0.29
N ILE A 72 -2.96 9.63 -0.21
CA ILE A 72 -2.39 10.46 -1.28
C ILE A 72 -0.88 10.26 -1.38
N GLU A 73 -0.16 10.31 -0.25
CA GLU A 73 1.30 10.12 -0.22
C GLU A 73 1.70 8.74 -0.76
N MET A 74 0.93 7.71 -0.42
CA MET A 74 1.10 6.34 -0.92
C MET A 74 0.65 6.17 -2.39
N GLY A 75 0.01 7.19 -2.98
CA GLY A 75 -0.46 7.17 -4.37
C GLY A 75 -1.71 6.33 -4.63
N PHE A 76 -2.49 5.98 -3.60
CA PHE A 76 -3.76 5.25 -3.75
C PHE A 76 -4.88 6.12 -4.30
N ILE A 77 -4.89 7.40 -3.93
CA ILE A 77 -5.92 8.37 -4.32
C ILE A 77 -5.29 9.71 -4.67
N GLU A 78 -6.05 10.55 -5.37
CA GLU A 78 -5.68 11.92 -5.72
C GLU A 78 -6.80 12.91 -5.43
N LYS A 79 -6.45 14.20 -5.29
CA LYS A 79 -7.43 15.28 -5.18
C LYS A 79 -7.84 15.71 -6.59
N ILE A 80 -9.09 15.51 -6.96
CA ILE A 80 -9.57 15.81 -8.33
C ILE A 80 -10.38 17.10 -8.42
N LYS A 81 -10.97 17.57 -7.32
CA LYS A 81 -11.83 18.76 -7.32
C LYS A 81 -11.88 19.43 -5.96
N ILE A 82 -12.00 20.75 -5.97
CA ILE A 82 -12.35 21.56 -4.81
C ILE A 82 -13.61 22.33 -5.17
N SER A 83 -14.67 22.19 -4.37
CA SER A 83 -15.91 22.94 -4.59
C SER A 83 -15.75 24.41 -4.22
N SER A 84 -16.67 25.26 -4.66
CA SER A 84 -16.70 26.68 -4.29
C SER A 84 -16.81 26.93 -2.78
N LYS A 85 -17.24 25.92 -2.01
CA LYS A 85 -17.32 25.95 -0.54
C LYS A 85 -16.10 25.34 0.14
N GLY A 86 -15.06 24.96 -0.61
CA GLY A 86 -13.83 24.37 -0.09
C GLY A 86 -13.88 22.86 0.17
N GLU A 87 -14.97 22.18 -0.18
CA GLU A 87 -15.05 20.72 -0.06
C GLU A 87 -14.20 20.04 -1.14
N ILE A 88 -13.32 19.12 -0.72
CA ILE A 88 -12.41 18.40 -1.61
C ILE A 88 -13.02 17.05 -1.99
N THR A 89 -13.02 16.74 -3.28
CA THR A 89 -13.31 15.41 -3.80
C THR A 89 -12.00 14.68 -4.10
N TYR A 90 -11.90 13.46 -3.59
CA TYR A 90 -10.80 12.55 -3.78
C TYR A 90 -11.22 11.44 -4.74
N SER A 91 -10.29 10.89 -5.51
CA SER A 91 -10.57 9.82 -6.47
C SER A 91 -9.52 8.72 -6.45
N MET A 92 -9.95 7.48 -6.61
CA MET A 92 -9.11 6.34 -6.97
C MET A 92 -9.33 6.00 -8.43
N GLN A 93 -8.40 6.36 -9.31
CA GLN A 93 -8.61 6.17 -10.76
C GLN A 93 -8.70 4.69 -11.15
N SER A 94 -7.87 3.84 -10.55
CA SER A 94 -7.88 2.39 -10.73
C SER A 94 -7.34 1.71 -9.49
N ALA A 95 -8.15 0.80 -8.91
CA ALA A 95 -7.74 -0.01 -7.77
C ALA A 95 -6.49 -0.84 -8.13
N THR A 96 -6.52 -1.54 -9.25
CA THR A 96 -5.39 -2.36 -9.72
C THR A 96 -4.12 -1.55 -9.86
N LYS A 97 -4.19 -0.36 -10.50
CA LYS A 97 -3.01 0.50 -10.67
C LYS A 97 -2.49 1.00 -9.31
N ALA A 98 -3.39 1.40 -8.42
CA ALA A 98 -3.03 1.86 -7.08
C ALA A 98 -2.30 0.77 -6.27
N PHE A 99 -2.83 -0.46 -6.26
CA PHE A 99 -2.20 -1.59 -5.58
C PHE A 99 -0.86 -1.98 -6.20
N LEU A 100 -0.76 -2.04 -7.53
CA LEU A 100 0.50 -2.38 -8.21
C LEU A 100 1.58 -1.33 -7.94
N LYS A 101 1.24 -0.04 -8.00
CA LYS A 101 2.19 1.05 -7.71
C LYS A 101 2.65 0.99 -6.26
N ASN A 102 1.72 0.79 -5.32
CA ASN A 102 2.08 0.68 -3.91
C ASN A 102 2.96 -0.55 -3.65
N PHE A 103 2.62 -1.71 -4.21
CA PHE A 103 3.41 -2.92 -4.07
C PHE A 103 4.81 -2.76 -4.67
N LEU A 104 4.93 -2.16 -5.86
CA LEU A 104 6.23 -1.82 -6.46
C LEU A 104 7.07 -0.93 -5.52
N ASN A 105 6.48 0.12 -4.95
CA ASN A 105 7.18 1.01 -4.04
C ASN A 105 7.70 0.24 -2.81
N SER A 106 6.86 -0.61 -2.20
CA SER A 106 7.30 -1.46 -1.08
C SER A 106 8.42 -2.43 -1.48
N GLN A 107 8.38 -2.99 -2.70
CA GLN A 107 9.47 -3.83 -3.18
C GLN A 107 10.77 -3.03 -3.39
N LYS A 108 10.69 -1.78 -3.84
CA LYS A 108 11.85 -0.88 -3.96
C LYS A 108 12.46 -0.54 -2.60
N GLU A 109 11.63 -0.22 -1.61
CA GLU A 109 12.10 0.01 -0.23
C GLU A 109 12.79 -1.24 0.35
N ILE A 110 12.21 -2.42 0.11
CA ILE A 110 12.80 -3.70 0.49
C ILE A 110 14.13 -3.94 -0.24
N PHE A 111 14.22 -3.57 -1.52
CA PHE A 111 15.45 -3.69 -2.31
C PHE A 111 16.56 -2.78 -1.76
N ASP A 112 16.24 -1.54 -1.40
CA ASP A 112 17.21 -0.62 -0.78
C ASP A 112 17.74 -1.20 0.54
N PHE A 113 16.85 -1.76 1.37
CA PHE A 113 17.24 -2.47 2.59
C PHE A 113 18.13 -3.70 2.31
N TYR A 114 17.87 -4.45 1.24
CA TYR A 114 18.72 -5.58 0.88
C TYR A 114 20.15 -5.17 0.50
N ASN A 115 20.34 -3.99 -0.08
CA ASN A 115 21.69 -3.48 -0.35
C ASN A 115 22.46 -3.26 0.96
N GLU A 116 21.81 -2.71 1.99
CA GLU A 116 22.42 -2.57 3.32
C GLU A 116 22.76 -3.93 3.96
N ILE A 117 21.91 -4.95 3.74
CA ILE A 117 22.16 -6.32 4.23
C ILE A 117 23.30 -7.01 3.46
N ASP A 118 23.45 -6.76 2.17
CA ASP A 118 24.56 -7.28 1.36
C ASP A 118 25.91 -6.68 1.79
N ASP A 119 25.93 -5.38 2.09
CA ASP A 119 27.09 -4.70 2.66
C ASP A 119 27.47 -5.32 4.03
N LEU A 120 26.47 -5.51 4.92
CA LEU A 120 26.69 -6.18 6.21
C LEU A 120 27.23 -7.60 6.02
N LYS A 121 26.70 -8.36 5.06
CA LYS A 121 27.19 -9.70 4.75
C LYS A 121 28.67 -9.67 4.37
N THR A 122 29.03 -8.73 3.50
CA THR A 122 30.41 -8.53 3.03
C THR A 122 31.35 -8.21 4.20
N GLU A 123 30.94 -7.33 5.13
CA GLU A 123 31.71 -7.05 6.35
C GLU A 123 31.86 -8.28 7.25
N MET A 124 30.78 -9.05 7.45
CA MET A 124 30.81 -10.28 8.25
C MET A 124 31.70 -11.36 7.64
N ASP A 125 31.75 -11.45 6.30
CA ASP A 125 32.61 -12.36 5.57
C ASP A 125 34.10 -11.94 5.68
N ALA A 126 34.39 -10.64 5.59
CA ALA A 126 35.75 -10.10 5.73
C ALA A 126 36.32 -10.28 7.14
N GLU A 127 35.47 -10.17 8.17
CA GLU A 127 35.88 -10.22 9.58
C GLU A 127 35.66 -11.60 10.22
N LYS A 128 35.26 -12.59 9.43
CA LYS A 128 34.81 -13.91 9.89
C LYS A 128 35.72 -14.53 10.96
N GLU A 129 37.02 -14.62 10.70
CA GLU A 129 37.98 -15.24 11.64
C GLU A 129 38.01 -14.56 13.02
N ARG A 130 37.71 -13.25 13.07
CA ARG A 130 37.70 -12.46 14.31
C ARG A 130 36.37 -12.59 15.05
N ILE A 131 35.25 -12.63 14.33
CA ILE A 131 33.91 -12.50 14.91
C ILE A 131 33.12 -13.81 15.00
N GLU A 132 33.54 -14.88 14.33
CA GLU A 132 32.78 -16.15 14.29
C GLU A 132 32.58 -16.80 15.67
N LYS A 133 33.45 -16.45 16.64
CA LYS A 133 33.41 -16.96 18.01
C LYS A 133 32.45 -16.18 18.91
N LEU A 134 31.91 -15.06 18.43
CA LEU A 134 30.95 -14.26 19.19
C LEU A 134 29.61 -14.99 19.28
N TYR A 135 28.95 -14.84 20.43
CA TYR A 135 27.64 -15.42 20.65
C TYR A 135 26.63 -14.87 19.63
N GLY A 136 25.87 -15.76 18.98
CA GLY A 136 24.85 -15.41 17.99
C GLY A 136 25.39 -15.09 16.59
N TYR A 137 26.70 -15.20 16.33
CA TYR A 137 27.25 -14.97 14.99
C TYR A 137 26.57 -15.84 13.93
N ASN A 138 26.47 -17.16 14.18
CA ASN A 138 25.89 -18.08 13.21
C ASN A 138 24.42 -17.76 12.90
N ASP A 139 23.61 -17.47 13.93
CA ASP A 139 22.19 -17.14 13.74
C ASP A 139 22.02 -15.87 12.89
N ILE A 140 22.81 -14.83 13.19
CA ILE A 140 22.79 -13.58 12.43
C ILE A 140 23.31 -13.80 11.00
N TYR A 141 24.40 -14.56 10.85
CA TYR A 141 25.00 -14.84 9.55
C TYR A 141 24.07 -15.63 8.64
N GLU A 142 23.37 -16.64 9.19
CA GLU A 142 22.35 -17.41 8.47
C GLU A 142 21.19 -16.51 8.04
N LEU A 143 20.70 -15.64 8.94
CA LEU A 143 19.61 -14.71 8.63
C LEU A 143 20.01 -13.72 7.52
N VAL A 144 21.18 -13.09 7.64
CA VAL A 144 21.74 -12.19 6.63
C VAL A 144 21.91 -12.93 5.30
N SER A 145 22.46 -14.14 5.32
CA SER A 145 22.66 -14.94 4.12
C SER A 145 21.34 -15.32 3.44
N LEU A 146 20.30 -15.64 4.21
CA LEU A 146 18.96 -15.90 3.69
C LEU A 146 18.39 -14.66 2.97
N PHE A 147 18.51 -13.49 3.59
CA PHE A 147 18.05 -12.23 3.01
C PHE A 147 18.82 -11.90 1.73
N THR A 148 20.15 -11.95 1.73
CA THR A 148 20.96 -11.76 0.52
C THR A 148 20.59 -12.74 -0.59
N ALA A 149 20.36 -14.02 -0.27
CA ALA A 149 19.97 -15.02 -1.26
C ALA A 149 18.61 -14.74 -1.91
N SER A 150 17.74 -13.97 -1.25
CA SER A 150 16.42 -13.58 -1.77
C SER A 150 16.44 -12.34 -2.67
N LEU A 151 17.54 -11.57 -2.68
CA LEU A 151 17.66 -10.34 -3.47
C LEU A 151 17.34 -10.51 -4.98
N PRO A 152 17.82 -11.56 -5.68
CA PRO A 152 17.49 -11.75 -7.10
C PRO A 152 16.00 -11.96 -7.36
N LEU A 153 15.26 -12.50 -6.40
CA LEU A 153 13.81 -12.64 -6.51
C LEU A 153 13.14 -11.27 -6.43
N THR A 154 13.55 -10.42 -5.49
CA THR A 154 13.04 -9.05 -5.34
C THR A 154 13.25 -8.24 -6.62
N VAL A 155 14.44 -8.32 -7.24
CA VAL A 155 14.72 -7.64 -8.52
C VAL A 155 13.76 -8.09 -9.61
N LYS A 156 13.56 -9.40 -9.77
CA LYS A 156 12.61 -9.93 -10.76
C LYS A 156 11.18 -9.48 -10.51
N VAL A 157 10.76 -9.41 -9.25
CA VAL A 157 9.43 -8.91 -8.89
C VAL A 157 9.29 -7.44 -9.29
N ILE A 158 10.29 -6.60 -8.99
CA ILE A 158 10.32 -5.19 -9.40
C ILE A 158 10.20 -5.05 -10.91
N GLU A 159 11.01 -5.78 -11.68
CA GLU A 159 11.00 -5.74 -13.15
C GLU A 159 9.62 -6.11 -13.73
N VAL A 160 8.98 -7.15 -13.19
CA VAL A 160 7.64 -7.57 -13.62
C VAL A 160 6.61 -6.48 -13.32
N LEU A 161 6.64 -5.92 -12.11
CA LEU A 161 5.70 -4.88 -11.70
C LEU A 161 5.86 -3.59 -12.52
N GLU A 162 7.09 -3.17 -12.81
CA GLU A 162 7.36 -2.01 -13.67
C GLU A 162 6.84 -2.22 -15.08
N LYS A 163 7.08 -3.40 -15.66
CA LYS A 163 6.56 -3.75 -16.98
C LYS A 163 5.03 -3.71 -17.02
N GLU A 164 4.36 -4.29 -16.02
CA GLU A 164 2.90 -4.28 -15.95
C GLU A 164 2.32 -2.88 -15.76
N LEU A 165 2.98 -2.01 -14.98
CA LEU A 165 2.57 -0.61 -14.83
C LEU A 165 2.66 0.15 -16.17
N VAL A 166 3.75 -0.02 -16.93
CA VAL A 166 3.90 0.60 -18.26
C VAL A 166 2.82 0.09 -19.23
N ASN A 167 2.54 -1.22 -19.22
CA ASN A 167 1.48 -1.79 -20.05
C ASN A 167 0.11 -1.16 -19.75
N MET A 168 -0.20 -0.93 -18.47
CA MET A 168 -1.46 -0.29 -18.06
C MET A 168 -1.53 1.19 -18.42
N GLU A 169 -0.40 1.88 -18.54
CA GLU A 169 -0.35 3.28 -18.97
C GLU A 169 -0.57 3.44 -20.47
N ASN A 170 -0.16 2.45 -21.28
CA ASN A 170 -0.35 2.45 -22.72
C ASN A 170 -1.76 2.01 -23.17
N LEU A 171 -2.59 1.53 -22.24
CA LEU A 171 -3.96 1.06 -22.50
C LEU A 171 -5.05 2.11 -22.20
N ASN A 172 -4.68 3.26 -21.59
CA ASN A 172 -5.59 4.37 -21.26
C ASN A 172 -5.33 5.59 -22.13
#